data_AF-A0AAE3UFJ6-F1
#
_entry.id   AF-A0AAE3UFJ6-F1
#
_cell.length_a   1.000
_cell.length_b   1.000
_cell.length_c   1.000
_cell.angle_alpha   90.00
_cell.angle_beta   90.00
_cell.angle_gamma   90.00
#
_symmetry.space_group_name_H-M   'P 1'
#
loop_
_entity.id
_entity.type
_entity.pdbx_description
1 polymer ?
#
loop_
_entity_poly.entity_id
_entity_poly.type
_entity_poly.pdbx_seq_one_letter_code
_entity_poly.pdbx_strand_id
1 'polypeptide(L)'
;MQYHQLNNISNQYLALSENEKKRFELAGIDTFLFWSRLTWCNFLYMYCDNLMNRQLGRVGRIASYRTGTRNIDLVPTRFKPAGRNLNSRVIRYFDANRAGSIINSDGTSIGFIRPRITDFKVQSGQWRSFRRDTFVIIIEIYSPVTGKFESDFSKFYDKKQSAS
;
A
#
# COMPACT_ATOMS: atom_id res chain seq x y z
N MET A 1 -9.43 5.75 8.19
CA MET A 1 -10.29 5.54 7.01
C MET A 1 -11.53 4.80 7.45
N GLN A 2 -12.71 5.38 7.23
CA GLN A 2 -13.98 4.79 7.64
C GLN A 2 -14.40 3.69 6.65
N TYR A 3 -15.11 2.66 7.11
CA TYR A 3 -15.62 1.54 6.29
C TYR A 3 -16.35 1.98 5.02
N HIS A 4 -17.09 3.10 5.07
CA HIS A 4 -17.80 3.67 3.93
C HIS A 4 -16.90 4.11 2.77
N GLN A 5 -15.70 4.64 3.05
CA GLN A 5 -14.76 5.09 2.02
C GLN A 5 -14.22 3.90 1.20
N LEU A 6 -14.07 2.75 1.85
CA LEU A 6 -13.55 1.52 1.24
C LEU A 6 -14.56 0.87 0.31
N ASN A 7 -15.83 0.81 0.75
CA ASN A 7 -16.91 0.35 -0.12
C ASN A 7 -17.09 1.27 -1.32
N ASN A 8 -16.89 2.59 -1.14
CA ASN A 8 -16.95 3.53 -2.25
C ASN A 8 -15.88 3.24 -3.32
N ILE A 9 -14.62 3.03 -2.91
CA ILE A 9 -13.53 2.67 -3.84
C ILE A 9 -13.84 1.36 -4.59
N SER A 10 -14.32 0.34 -3.88
CA SER A 10 -14.70 -0.94 -4.52
C SER A 10 -15.82 -0.75 -5.54
N ASN A 11 -16.87 0.01 -5.18
CA ASN A 11 -18.01 0.23 -6.07
C ASN A 11 -17.62 1.06 -7.30
N GLN A 12 -16.81 2.10 -7.12
CA GLN A 12 -16.27 2.91 -8.22
C GLN A 12 -15.47 2.04 -9.19
N TYR A 13 -14.56 1.19 -8.68
CA TYR A 13 -13.79 0.28 -9.52
C TYR A 13 -14.68 -0.70 -10.29
N LEU A 14 -15.71 -1.26 -9.65
CA LEU A 14 -16.62 -2.21 -10.30
C LEU A 14 -17.45 -1.57 -11.41
N ALA A 15 -17.76 -0.28 -11.30
CA ALA A 15 -18.50 0.48 -12.30
C ALA A 15 -17.68 0.85 -13.55
N LEU A 16 -16.36 0.72 -13.50
CA LEU A 16 -15.47 1.00 -14.64
C LEU A 16 -15.62 -0.05 -15.76
N SER A 17 -15.47 0.40 -17.00
CA SER A 17 -15.29 -0.49 -18.14
C SER A 17 -13.98 -1.28 -18.04
N GLU A 18 -13.83 -2.35 -18.82
CA GLU A 18 -12.63 -3.20 -18.79
C GLU A 18 -11.34 -2.41 -19.07
N ASN A 19 -11.38 -1.48 -20.04
CA ASN A 19 -10.22 -0.66 -20.38
C ASN A 19 -9.87 0.34 -19.27
N GLU A 20 -10.88 0.92 -18.62
CA GLU A 20 -10.68 1.83 -17.49
C GLU A 20 -10.12 1.08 -16.27
N LYS A 21 -10.60 -0.13 -15.99
CA LYS A 21 -10.05 -0.98 -14.92
C LYS A 21 -8.56 -1.23 -15.14
N LYS A 22 -8.15 -1.64 -16.34
CA LYS A 22 -6.73 -1.86 -16.67
C LYS A 22 -5.88 -0.62 -16.43
N ARG A 23 -6.35 0.55 -16.88
CA ARG A 23 -5.65 1.83 -16.66
C ARG A 23 -5.57 2.19 -15.17
N PHE A 24 -6.66 2.02 -14.44
CA PHE A 24 -6.74 2.28 -13.01
C PHE A 24 -5.79 1.37 -12.21
N GLU A 25 -5.77 0.08 -12.53
CA GLU A 25 -4.88 -0.91 -11.92
C GLU A 25 -3.40 -0.57 -12.13
N LEU A 26 -3.02 -0.24 -13.37
CA LEU A 26 -1.64 0.17 -13.70
C LEU A 26 -1.25 1.47 -13.00
N ALA A 27 -2.11 2.49 -13.04
CA ALA A 27 -1.87 3.77 -12.38
C ALA A 27 -1.69 3.60 -10.85
N GLY A 28 -2.44 2.70 -10.23
CA GLY A 28 -2.29 2.36 -8.81
C GLY A 28 -0.92 1.77 -8.49
N ILE A 29 -0.43 0.86 -9.35
CA ILE A 29 0.93 0.30 -9.24
C ILE A 29 1.98 1.39 -9.41
N ASP A 30 1.91 2.21 -10.44
CA ASP A 30 2.88 3.28 -10.72
C ASP A 30 2.95 4.30 -9.58
N THR A 31 1.79 4.71 -9.08
CA THR A 31 1.66 5.60 -7.92
C THR A 31 2.37 5.00 -6.70
N PHE A 32 2.19 3.70 -6.46
CA PHE A 32 2.91 3.02 -5.39
C PHE A 32 4.41 2.97 -5.64
N LEU A 33 4.86 2.60 -6.84
CA LEU A 33 6.27 2.49 -7.17
C LEU A 33 7.01 3.82 -7.00
N PHE A 34 6.34 4.93 -7.29
CA PHE A 34 6.84 6.28 -7.06
C PHE A 34 6.92 6.60 -5.57
N TRP A 35 5.79 6.65 -4.86
CA TRP A 35 5.74 7.14 -3.48
C TRP A 35 6.51 6.26 -2.50
N SER A 36 6.47 4.94 -2.69
CA SER A 36 7.15 4.01 -1.80
C SER A 36 8.68 4.14 -1.87
N ARG A 37 9.25 4.74 -2.92
CA ARG A 37 10.68 5.07 -2.96
C ARG A 37 11.04 6.30 -2.13
N LEU A 38 10.05 7.12 -1.78
CA LEU A 38 10.25 8.37 -1.06
C LEU A 38 9.95 8.20 0.43
N THR A 39 8.81 7.58 0.76
CA THR A 39 8.30 7.52 2.14
C THR A 39 7.59 6.20 2.46
N TRP A 40 6.99 6.11 3.65
CA TRP A 40 6.07 5.05 4.03
C TRP A 40 4.69 5.29 3.42
N CYS A 41 4.11 4.25 2.83
CA CYS A 41 2.77 4.30 2.26
C CYS A 41 1.84 3.40 3.05
N ASN A 42 0.65 3.89 3.41
CA ASN A 42 -0.49 3.05 3.75
C ASN A 42 -1.25 2.77 2.46
N PHE A 43 -1.45 1.49 2.16
CA PHE A 43 -2.06 1.05 0.94
C PHE A 43 -2.89 -0.20 1.16
N LEU A 44 -3.79 -0.45 0.23
CA LEU A 44 -4.57 -1.68 0.18
C LEU A 44 -4.22 -2.47 -1.08
N TYR A 45 -4.42 -3.78 -0.99
CA TYR A 45 -4.49 -4.67 -2.14
C TYR A 45 -5.96 -4.89 -2.50
N MET A 46 -6.30 -4.74 -3.77
CA MET A 46 -7.60 -5.13 -4.32
C MET A 46 -7.41 -6.18 -5.39
N TYR A 47 -8.35 -7.12 -5.47
CA TYR A 47 -8.32 -8.15 -6.50
C TYR A 47 -8.66 -7.56 -7.87
N CYS A 48 -7.80 -7.82 -8.86
CA CYS A 48 -8.00 -7.41 -10.25
C CYS A 48 -9.21 -8.14 -10.87
N ASP A 49 -9.77 -7.54 -11.92
CA ASP A 49 -10.83 -8.13 -12.71
C ASP A 49 -10.26 -9.12 -13.75
N ASN A 50 -10.02 -10.36 -13.31
CA ASN A 50 -9.53 -11.45 -14.16
C ASN A 50 -10.36 -12.73 -13.97
N LEU A 51 -10.18 -13.71 -14.86
CA LEU A 51 -10.98 -14.94 -14.88
C LEU A 51 -11.01 -15.67 -13.53
N MET A 52 -9.85 -15.85 -12.91
CA MET A 52 -9.72 -16.54 -11.62
C MET A 52 -10.48 -15.78 -10.51
N ASN A 53 -10.30 -14.47 -10.42
CA ASN A 53 -10.98 -13.66 -9.41
C ASN A 53 -12.49 -13.55 -9.66
N ARG A 54 -12.95 -13.56 -10.92
CA ARG A 54 -14.37 -13.62 -11.30
C ARG A 54 -15.00 -14.91 -10.80
N GLN A 55 -14.37 -16.06 -11.08
CA GLN A 55 -14.84 -17.38 -10.64
C GLN A 55 -14.94 -17.49 -9.12
N LEU A 56 -14.00 -16.88 -8.40
CA LEU A 56 -13.98 -16.87 -6.94
C LEU A 56 -14.88 -15.78 -6.31
N GLY A 57 -15.53 -14.94 -7.12
CA GLY A 57 -16.36 -13.82 -6.65
C GLY A 57 -15.56 -12.75 -5.88
N ARG A 58 -14.28 -12.58 -6.20
CA ARG A 58 -13.33 -11.71 -5.46
C ARG A 58 -13.06 -10.37 -6.13
N VAL A 59 -13.44 -10.18 -7.38
CA VAL A 59 -13.16 -8.95 -8.16
C VAL A 59 -13.53 -7.70 -7.37
N GLY A 60 -12.60 -6.74 -7.31
CA GLY A 60 -12.79 -5.48 -6.59
C GLY A 60 -12.78 -5.60 -5.06
N ARG A 61 -12.80 -6.80 -4.49
CA ARG A 61 -12.72 -6.96 -3.03
C ARG A 61 -11.33 -6.60 -2.53
N ILE A 62 -11.31 -6.06 -1.32
CA ILE A 62 -10.07 -5.72 -0.62
C ILE A 62 -9.46 -7.00 -0.06
N ALA A 63 -8.22 -7.27 -0.46
CA ALA A 63 -7.47 -8.46 -0.08
C ALA A 63 -6.67 -8.26 1.22
N SER A 64 -6.09 -7.08 1.43
CA SER A 64 -5.42 -6.71 2.70
C SER A 64 -5.02 -5.24 2.74
N TYR A 65 -4.79 -4.73 3.95
CA TYR A 65 -4.16 -3.44 4.22
C TYR A 65 -2.71 -3.62 4.63
N ARG A 66 -1.85 -2.68 4.21
CA ARG A 66 -0.41 -2.72 4.44
C ARG A 66 0.14 -1.32 4.68
N THR A 67 1.23 -1.29 5.42
CA THR A 67 2.10 -0.13 5.56
C THR A 67 3.46 -0.54 5.08
N GLY A 68 4.00 0.11 4.06
CA GLY A 68 5.26 -0.33 3.50
C GLY A 68 6.00 0.71 2.71
N THR A 69 7.28 0.43 2.48
CA THR A 69 8.19 1.30 1.75
C THR A 69 9.16 0.48 0.92
N ARG A 70 9.61 1.07 -0.18
CA ARG A 70 10.74 0.59 -0.99
C ARG A 70 12.01 1.39 -0.72
N ASN A 71 11.91 2.47 0.06
CA ASN A 71 13.05 3.28 0.46
C ASN A 71 13.86 2.53 1.53
N ILE A 72 15.01 2.00 1.13
CA ILE A 72 15.89 1.22 2.02
C ILE A 72 16.47 2.06 3.16
N ASP A 73 16.54 3.38 3.01
CA ASP A 73 17.10 4.26 4.02
C ASP A 73 16.16 4.42 5.23
N LEU A 74 14.86 4.25 5.01
CA LEU A 74 13.85 4.23 6.08
C LEU A 74 13.79 2.88 6.81
N VAL A 75 14.36 1.83 6.23
CA VAL A 75 14.35 0.49 6.82
C VAL A 75 15.47 0.38 7.88
N PRO A 76 15.18 -0.07 9.11
CA PRO A 76 16.22 -0.27 10.12
C PRO A 76 17.32 -1.22 9.63
N THR A 77 18.59 -0.93 9.96
CA THR A 77 19.77 -1.67 9.48
C THR A 77 19.64 -3.18 9.65
N ARG A 78 19.12 -3.65 10.81
CA ARG A 78 18.92 -5.09 11.10
C ARG A 78 17.98 -5.81 10.12
N PHE A 79 17.14 -5.07 9.42
CA PHE A 79 16.20 -5.61 8.44
C PHE A 79 16.63 -5.35 6.99
N LYS A 80 17.70 -4.57 6.76
CA LYS A 80 18.20 -4.34 5.41
C LYS A 80 18.73 -5.67 4.85
N PRO A 81 18.49 -5.97 3.57
CA PRO A 81 19.04 -7.17 2.96
C PRO A 81 20.56 -7.07 2.92
N ALA A 82 21.25 -8.19 3.16
CA ALA A 82 22.71 -8.25 3.14
C ALA A 82 23.32 -7.95 1.76
N GLY A 83 22.53 -8.04 0.69
CA GLY A 83 22.94 -7.74 -0.67
C GLY A 83 21.77 -7.25 -1.52
N ARG A 84 22.08 -6.77 -2.73
CA ARG A 84 21.06 -6.40 -3.72
C ARG A 84 20.40 -7.66 -4.27
N ASN A 85 19.08 -7.61 -4.43
CA ASN A 85 18.37 -8.65 -5.16
C ASN A 85 18.78 -8.57 -6.64
N LEU A 86 19.40 -9.63 -7.16
CA LEU A 86 19.85 -9.70 -8.56
C LEU A 86 18.68 -9.87 -9.53
N ASN A 87 17.53 -10.33 -9.04
CA ASN A 87 16.34 -10.52 -9.88
C ASN A 87 15.53 -9.22 -9.98
N SER A 88 15.79 -8.45 -11.03
CA SER A 88 15.09 -7.19 -11.32
C SER A 88 13.59 -7.35 -11.61
N ARG A 89 13.13 -8.57 -11.92
CA ARG A 89 11.71 -8.84 -12.22
C ARG A 89 10.82 -8.86 -10.98
N VAL A 90 11.41 -9.06 -9.80
CA VAL A 90 10.65 -9.13 -8.55
C VAL A 90 10.76 -7.81 -7.79
N ILE A 91 9.71 -7.00 -7.88
CA ILE A 91 9.61 -5.79 -7.07
C ILE A 91 9.26 -6.19 -5.63
N ARG A 92 10.16 -5.83 -4.70
CA ARG A 92 9.96 -6.02 -3.27
C ARG A 92 9.75 -4.70 -2.56
N TYR A 93 9.05 -4.76 -1.44
CA TYR A 93 8.87 -3.66 -0.50
C TYR A 93 9.01 -4.20 0.93
N PHE A 94 9.41 -3.34 1.85
CA PHE A 94 9.42 -3.66 3.28
C PHE A 94 8.04 -3.39 3.86
N ASP A 95 7.38 -4.44 4.36
CA ASP A 95 6.09 -4.37 5.04
C ASP A 95 6.32 -4.20 6.54
N ALA A 96 5.90 -3.07 7.09
CA ALA A 96 6.01 -2.76 8.50
C ALA A 96 4.83 -3.31 9.33
N ASN A 97 3.79 -3.86 8.70
CA ASN A 97 2.69 -4.44 9.47
C ASN A 97 3.19 -5.64 10.29
N ARG A 98 2.80 -5.67 11.57
CA ARG A 98 3.04 -6.80 12.47
C ARG A 98 2.30 -8.04 11.93
N ALA A 99 2.90 -9.22 12.05
CA ALA A 99 2.14 -10.46 11.92
C ALA A 99 1.17 -10.52 13.11
N GLY A 100 -0.14 -10.46 12.83
CA GLY A 100 -1.19 -10.47 13.85
C GLY A 100 -2.47 -9.84 13.31
N SER A 101 -3.47 -10.67 13.05
CA SER A 101 -4.85 -10.24 12.87
C SER A 101 -5.42 -9.83 14.23
N ILE A 102 -6.06 -8.66 14.33
CA ILE A 102 -7.04 -8.45 15.40
C ILE A 102 -8.25 -9.30 15.01
N ILE A 103 -8.59 -10.26 15.85
CA ILE A 103 -9.84 -11.00 15.79
C ILE A 103 -10.76 -10.31 16.79
N ASN A 104 -11.85 -9.72 16.30
CA ASN A 104 -12.88 -9.17 17.16
C ASN A 104 -13.60 -10.30 17.92
N SER A 105 -14.32 -9.95 18.98
CA SER A 105 -15.14 -10.89 19.76
C SER A 105 -16.24 -11.59 18.94
N ASP A 106 -16.59 -11.06 17.76
CA ASP A 106 -17.53 -11.65 16.80
C ASP A 106 -16.87 -12.59 15.77
N GLY A 107 -15.56 -12.86 15.91
CA GLY A 107 -14.79 -13.69 14.97
C GLY A 107 -14.37 -12.98 13.68
N THR A 108 -14.72 -11.69 13.50
CA THR A 108 -14.30 -10.93 12.33
C THR A 108 -12.84 -10.47 12.48
N SER A 109 -12.04 -10.66 11.42
CA SER A 109 -10.67 -10.14 11.40
C SER A 109 -10.65 -8.72 10.87
N ILE A 110 -10.45 -7.74 11.75
CA ILE A 110 -10.09 -6.37 11.35
C ILE A 110 -8.57 -6.21 11.53
N GLY A 111 -7.79 -6.96 10.76
CA GLY A 111 -6.33 -7.01 10.93
C GLY A 111 -5.59 -5.85 10.29
N PHE A 112 -5.80 -4.59 10.73
CA PHE A 112 -4.90 -3.47 10.41
C PHE A 112 -4.42 -2.76 11.66
N ILE A 113 -3.31 -3.24 12.23
CA ILE A 113 -2.55 -2.48 13.21
C ILE A 113 -1.55 -1.62 12.44
N ARG A 114 -1.76 -0.30 12.46
CA ARG A 114 -0.79 0.65 11.92
C ARG A 114 0.53 0.48 12.69
N PRO A 115 1.66 0.29 12.01
CA PRO A 115 2.94 0.28 12.69
C PRO A 115 3.22 1.67 13.27
N ARG A 116 3.84 1.68 14.44
CA ARG A 116 4.40 2.92 14.99
C ARG A 116 5.65 3.28 14.21
N ILE A 117 5.60 4.40 13.51
CA ILE A 117 6.75 5.03 12.86
C ILE A 117 7.24 6.14 13.80
N THR A 118 8.51 6.09 14.19
CA THR A 118 9.16 7.10 15.03
C THR A 118 10.51 7.41 14.41
N ASP A 119 10.80 8.68 14.15
CA ASP A 119 11.99 9.15 13.43
C ASP A 119 12.23 8.38 12.12
N PHE A 120 11.17 8.21 11.33
CA PHE A 120 11.15 7.45 10.07
C PHE A 120 11.41 5.96 10.16
N LYS A 121 11.62 5.43 11.36
CA LYS A 121 11.95 4.02 11.57
C LYS A 121 10.75 3.28 12.16
N VAL A 122 10.64 2.03 11.78
CA VAL A 122 9.67 1.09 12.33
C VAL A 122 10.35 0.09 13.25
N GLN A 123 9.61 -0.41 14.24
CA GLN A 123 10.15 -1.38 15.19
C GLN A 123 10.26 -2.80 14.59
N SER A 124 9.39 -3.16 13.65
CA SER A 124 9.39 -4.49 13.03
C SER A 124 8.88 -4.43 11.60
N GLY A 125 9.15 -5.50 10.85
CA GLY A 125 8.64 -5.67 9.50
C GLY A 125 9.37 -6.79 8.76
N GLN A 126 9.00 -7.01 7.50
CA GLN A 126 9.60 -8.02 6.65
C GLN A 126 9.52 -7.64 5.17
N TRP A 127 10.49 -8.09 4.37
CA TRP A 127 10.49 -7.86 2.93
C TRP A 127 9.48 -8.76 2.22
N ARG A 128 8.51 -8.16 1.54
CA ARG A 128 7.47 -8.85 0.77
C ARG A 128 7.60 -8.56 -0.72
N SER A 129 6.94 -9.42 -1.49
CA SER A 129 6.66 -9.22 -2.92
C SER A 129 5.18 -8.90 -3.10
N PHE A 130 4.83 -8.28 -4.22
CA PHE A 130 3.44 -8.04 -4.56
C PHE A 130 2.68 -9.35 -4.70
N ARG A 131 1.42 -9.34 -4.25
CA ARG A 131 0.52 -10.47 -4.46
C ARG A 131 0.11 -10.53 -5.92
N ARG A 132 0.07 -11.74 -6.48
CA ARG A 132 -0.48 -11.98 -7.82
C ARG A 132 -1.96 -11.63 -7.84
N ASP A 133 -2.45 -11.27 -9.03
CA ASP A 133 -3.89 -11.03 -9.28
C ASP A 133 -4.51 -9.95 -8.40
N THR A 134 -3.67 -9.03 -7.93
CA THR A 134 -4.06 -7.86 -7.17
C THR A 134 -3.33 -6.63 -7.65
N PHE A 135 -3.96 -5.47 -7.48
CA PHE A 135 -3.35 -4.16 -7.67
C PHE A 135 -3.35 -3.39 -6.36
N VAL A 136 -2.57 -2.31 -6.32
CA VAL A 136 -2.37 -1.50 -5.12
C VAL A 136 -3.07 -0.15 -5.26
N ILE A 137 -3.69 0.30 -4.18
CA ILE A 137 -4.17 1.67 -4.04
C ILE A 137 -3.51 2.28 -2.80
N ILE A 138 -2.73 3.34 -2.99
CA ILE A 138 -2.25 4.15 -1.87
C ILE A 138 -3.43 4.93 -1.32
N ILE A 139 -3.58 4.87 0.00
CA ILE A 139 -4.60 5.62 0.74
C ILE A 139 -3.96 6.81 1.44
N GLU A 140 -2.77 6.62 2.02
CA GLU A 140 -2.07 7.68 2.73
C GLU A 140 -0.56 7.51 2.53
N ILE A 141 0.17 8.62 2.62
CA ILE A 141 1.64 8.64 2.64
C ILE A 141 2.13 9.33 3.91
N TYR A 142 3.24 8.87 4.47
CA TYR A 142 3.82 9.46 5.67
C TYR A 142 4.52 10.76 5.31
N SER A 143 4.10 11.86 5.95
CA SER A 143 4.74 13.16 5.82
C SER A 143 5.88 13.28 6.82
N PRO A 144 7.13 13.48 6.34
CA PRO A 144 8.24 13.79 7.23
C PRO A 144 8.04 15.08 8.02
N VAL A 145 7.28 16.02 7.45
CA VAL A 145 7.10 17.37 8.01
C VAL A 145 6.09 17.34 9.16
N THR A 146 4.96 16.66 8.97
CA THR A 146 3.90 16.61 10.00
C THR A 146 4.06 15.44 10.95
N GLY A 147 4.94 14.48 10.63
CA GLY A 147 5.14 13.25 11.40
C GLY A 147 3.93 12.32 11.36
N LYS A 148 3.01 12.51 10.41
CA LYS A 148 1.72 11.80 10.32
C LYS A 148 1.49 11.25 8.90
N PHE A 149 0.56 10.31 8.80
CA PHE A 149 0.04 9.86 7.51
C PHE A 149 -1.00 10.83 6.98
N GLU A 150 -0.87 11.21 5.71
CA GLU A 150 -1.72 12.16 5.02
C GLU A 150 -2.35 11.49 3.81
N SER A 151 -3.67 11.66 3.62
CA SER A 151 -4.41 11.17 2.46
C SER A 151 -4.48 12.17 1.32
N ASP A 152 -4.13 13.43 1.58
CA ASP A 152 -4.12 14.49 0.59
C ASP A 152 -2.69 14.68 0.06
N PHE A 153 -2.48 14.18 -1.17
CA PHE A 153 -1.16 14.19 -1.79
C PHE A 153 -0.79 15.55 -2.39
N SER A 154 -1.77 16.45 -2.60
CA SER A 154 -1.52 17.80 -3.16
C SER A 154 -0.51 18.57 -2.30
N LYS A 155 -0.62 18.44 -0.98
CA LYS A 155 0.26 19.03 0.03
C LYS A 155 1.75 18.69 -0.14
N PHE A 156 2.09 17.66 -0.91
CA PHE A 156 3.47 17.26 -1.18
C PHE A 156 4.04 17.84 -2.47
N TYR A 157 3.19 18.30 -3.40
CA TYR A 157 3.62 18.92 -4.66
C TYR A 157 3.90 20.41 -4.49
N ASP A 158 3.18 21.10 -3.60
CA ASP A 158 3.26 22.56 -3.42
C ASP A 158 4.60 23.05 -2.83
N LYS A 159 5.36 22.17 -2.17
CA LYS A 159 6.65 22.54 -1.55
C LYS A 159 7.84 22.60 -2.53
N LYS A 160 7.69 22.15 -3.77
CA LYS A 160 8.75 22.31 -4.78
C LYS A 160 8.68 23.63 -5.56
N GLN A 161 7.54 24.34 -5.52
CA GLN A 161 7.38 25.61 -6.23
C GLN A 161 7.72 26.85 -5.38
N SER A 162 7.95 26.69 -4.08
CA SER A 162 8.30 27.77 -3.15
C SER A 162 9.80 27.84 -2.82
N ALA A 163 10.63 27.08 -3.51
CA ALA A 163 12.09 27.05 -3.36
C ALA A 163 12.83 27.46 -4.64
N SER A 164 12.20 28.30 -5.48
CA SER A 164 12.82 28.97 -6.62
C SER A 164 12.93 30.45 -6.36
#